data_AF-A0A930SF02-F1
#
_entry.id   AF-A0A930SF02-F1
#
_cell.length_a   1.000
_cell.length_b   1.000
_cell.length_c   1.000
_cell.angle_alpha   90.00
_cell.angle_beta   90.00
_cell.angle_gamma   90.00
#
_symmetry.space_group_name_H-M   'P 1'
#
loop_
_entity.id
_entity.type
_entity.pdbx_description
1 polymer ?
#
loop_
_entity_poly.entity_id
_entity_poly.type
_entity_poly.pdbx_seq_one_letter_code
_entity_poly.pdbx_strand_id
1 'polypeptide(L)'
;KEGLTKWYYMGPMFRHDKPQAGRYRQFHQFGAEVLGSQSPVVDSEVICMVVQLLKDFGLKDLNVEVNSVGCPTCRPVYREKLIAFFEPKKEQLCSDCQERLYKNPLRILDCKNETCKSLSVGAPEIHEHLCGECHDHFEELKTYLSAANVQYTLNPRLVRGLDYYTKTAFEVQYTPLGAQSAVAGGGRYDGLVEELDGPHTPAIGFAMGMERLLLALEKQNLLPEPTVEPSAFVVALGDAAKVEAFKICQALHDAYVTVEMDGQGKSMKAQLKYANKINAKYVIILGDDELARGEAIIRFMETSEQETVPLDTVSERITSLVKG
;
A
#
# COMPACT_ATOMS: atom_id res chain seq x y z
N LYS A 1 21.02 -9.50 23.43
CA LYS A 1 20.53 -10.23 22.24
C LYS A 1 19.11 -9.74 22.01
N GLU A 2 18.93 -8.79 21.11
CA GLU A 2 17.58 -8.47 20.66
C GLU A 2 17.00 -9.75 20.03
N GLY A 3 15.82 -10.13 20.49
CA GLY A 3 15.11 -11.31 19.98
C GLY A 3 14.54 -11.04 18.59
N LEU A 4 13.70 -11.95 18.10
CA LEU A 4 12.93 -11.72 16.89
C LEU A 4 12.07 -10.45 17.06
N THR A 5 12.20 -9.49 16.15
CA THR A 5 11.36 -8.28 16.12
C THR A 5 10.66 -8.13 14.78
N LYS A 6 9.47 -7.56 14.78
CA LYS A 6 8.64 -7.32 13.61
C LYS A 6 8.22 -5.86 13.59
N TRP A 7 8.50 -5.17 12.49
CA TRP A 7 8.26 -3.74 12.31
C TRP A 7 7.45 -3.51 11.05
N TYR A 8 6.69 -2.42 11.01
CA TYR A 8 6.11 -1.90 9.78
C TYR A 8 6.29 -0.40 9.69
N TYR A 9 6.22 0.14 8.48
CA TYR A 9 6.28 1.56 8.23
C TYR A 9 5.37 1.94 7.08
N MET A 10 4.94 3.20 7.07
CA MET A 10 4.25 3.81 5.95
C MET A 10 4.68 5.26 5.83
N GLY A 11 5.11 5.68 4.65
CA GLY A 11 5.57 7.05 4.46
C GLY A 11 6.08 7.37 3.07
N PRO A 12 6.42 8.65 2.84
CA PRO A 12 6.96 9.11 1.57
C PRO A 12 8.41 8.65 1.39
N MET A 13 8.73 8.26 0.16
CA MET A 13 10.04 7.87 -0.34
C MET A 13 10.42 8.77 -1.51
N PHE A 14 11.72 9.03 -1.67
CA PHE A 14 12.23 9.95 -2.67
C PHE A 14 13.26 9.28 -3.57
N ARG A 15 13.13 9.46 -4.89
CA ARG A 15 14.14 9.02 -5.85
C ARG A 15 14.29 10.01 -6.99
N HIS A 16 15.54 10.25 -7.40
CA HIS A 16 15.84 11.07 -8.56
C HIS A 16 15.78 10.22 -9.84
N ASP A 17 14.59 10.10 -10.40
CA ASP A 17 14.31 9.25 -11.56
C ASP A 17 13.52 10.02 -12.64
N LYS A 18 13.50 9.49 -13.87
CA LYS A 18 12.67 10.03 -14.95
C LYS A 18 11.20 9.69 -14.68
N PRO A 19 10.30 10.68 -14.48
CA PRO A 19 8.90 10.40 -14.16
C PRO A 19 8.19 9.64 -15.27
N GLN A 20 7.41 8.62 -14.91
CA GLN A 20 6.56 7.81 -15.79
C GLN A 20 5.31 7.37 -15.01
N ALA A 21 4.31 6.79 -15.67
CA ALA A 21 3.14 6.24 -14.98
C ALA A 21 3.56 5.23 -13.89
N GLY A 22 3.10 5.43 -12.65
CA GLY A 22 3.51 4.61 -11.50
C GLY A 22 4.95 4.81 -11.02
N ARG A 23 5.69 5.80 -11.57
CA ARG A 23 7.09 6.10 -11.24
C ARG A 23 7.28 7.58 -10.95
N TYR A 24 7.07 7.94 -9.69
CA TYR A 24 7.18 9.31 -9.19
C TYR A 24 8.53 9.59 -8.53
N ARG A 25 8.85 10.88 -8.39
CA ARG A 25 10.02 11.38 -7.64
C ARG A 25 9.81 11.35 -6.13
N GLN A 26 8.58 11.65 -5.69
CA GLN A 26 8.07 11.33 -4.37
C GLN A 26 6.93 10.33 -4.55
N PHE A 27 6.97 9.24 -3.81
CA PHE A 27 5.97 8.17 -3.83
C PHE A 27 5.81 7.63 -2.41
N HIS A 28 4.74 6.89 -2.11
CA HIS A 28 4.54 6.35 -0.77
C HIS A 28 4.77 4.85 -0.77
N GLN A 29 5.41 4.38 0.29
CA GLN A 29 5.56 2.95 0.52
C GLN A 29 4.94 2.56 1.84
N PHE A 30 4.28 1.41 1.82
CA PHE A 30 4.05 0.59 3.00
C PHE A 30 5.06 -0.56 2.98
N GLY A 31 5.67 -0.87 4.10
CA GLY A 31 6.61 -1.97 4.21
C GLY A 31 6.59 -2.61 5.59
N ALA A 32 7.10 -3.82 5.69
CA ALA A 32 7.29 -4.50 6.96
C ALA A 32 8.57 -5.33 6.93
N GLU A 33 9.20 -5.42 8.10
CA GLU A 33 10.51 -6.01 8.29
C GLU A 33 10.49 -6.97 9.49
N VAL A 34 11.12 -8.13 9.34
CA VAL A 34 11.36 -9.11 10.39
C VAL A 34 12.86 -9.23 10.58
N LEU A 35 13.35 -8.92 11.78
CA LEU A 35 14.77 -8.95 12.13
C LEU A 35 15.04 -9.99 13.21
N GLY A 36 16.22 -10.62 13.15
CA GLY A 36 16.73 -11.55 14.15
C GLY A 36 16.41 -13.03 13.89
N SER A 37 15.99 -13.40 12.67
CA SER A 37 15.69 -14.81 12.31
C SER A 37 16.21 -15.20 10.93
N GLN A 38 16.93 -16.34 10.87
CA GLN A 38 17.37 -16.97 9.62
C GLN A 38 16.36 -17.98 9.06
N SER A 39 15.31 -18.30 9.83
CA SER A 39 14.39 -19.38 9.48
C SER A 39 13.60 -19.06 8.20
N PRO A 40 13.49 -19.99 7.23
CA PRO A 40 12.66 -19.81 6.04
C PRO A 40 11.17 -19.61 6.35
N VAL A 41 10.71 -19.99 7.55
CA VAL A 41 9.34 -19.73 8.02
C VAL A 41 9.01 -18.24 8.00
N VAL A 42 9.95 -17.37 8.41
CA VAL A 42 9.67 -15.91 8.43
C VAL A 42 9.66 -15.35 7.01
N ASP A 43 10.40 -15.94 6.06
CA ASP A 43 10.31 -15.60 4.64
C ASP A 43 8.91 -15.92 4.10
N SER A 44 8.42 -17.12 4.37
CA SER A 44 7.08 -17.55 3.96
C SER A 44 5.99 -16.70 4.61
N GLU A 45 6.10 -16.38 5.89
CA GLU A 45 5.15 -15.51 6.61
C GLU A 45 5.04 -14.13 5.94
N VAL A 46 6.17 -13.51 5.59
CA VAL A 46 6.20 -12.21 4.90
C VAL A 46 5.51 -12.29 3.54
N ILE A 47 5.80 -13.31 2.73
CA ILE A 47 5.16 -13.48 1.41
C ILE A 47 3.66 -13.71 1.58
N CYS A 48 3.24 -14.58 2.52
CA CYS A 48 1.83 -14.83 2.81
C CYS A 48 1.10 -13.56 3.24
N MET A 49 1.71 -12.74 4.10
CA MET A 49 1.13 -11.48 4.55
C MET A 49 0.90 -10.52 3.38
N VAL A 50 1.87 -10.37 2.47
CA VAL A 50 1.71 -9.52 1.27
C VAL A 50 0.58 -10.04 0.37
N VAL A 51 0.54 -11.34 0.11
CA VAL A 51 -0.49 -11.96 -0.72
C VAL A 51 -1.88 -11.79 -0.09
N GLN A 52 -1.99 -12.00 1.23
CA GLN A 52 -3.25 -11.85 1.94
C GLN A 52 -3.72 -10.40 1.93
N LEU A 53 -2.84 -9.44 2.23
CA LEU A 53 -3.15 -8.02 2.21
C LEU A 53 -3.70 -7.57 0.85
N LEU A 54 -3.09 -7.99 -0.26
CA LEU A 54 -3.57 -7.66 -1.60
C LEU A 54 -4.94 -8.30 -1.91
N LYS A 55 -5.17 -9.54 -1.44
CA LYS A 55 -6.48 -10.20 -1.55
C LYS A 55 -7.55 -9.52 -0.71
N ASP A 56 -7.21 -9.00 0.47
CA ASP A 56 -8.12 -8.29 1.36
C ASP A 56 -8.58 -6.96 0.76
N PHE A 57 -7.73 -6.31 -0.06
CA PHE A 57 -8.16 -5.20 -0.91
C PHE A 57 -9.03 -5.62 -2.12
N GLY A 58 -9.31 -6.91 -2.27
CA GLY A 58 -10.13 -7.48 -3.34
C GLY A 58 -9.38 -7.77 -4.65
N LEU A 59 -8.05 -7.55 -4.71
CA LEU A 59 -7.30 -7.74 -5.95
C LEU A 59 -7.29 -9.21 -6.39
N LYS A 60 -7.54 -9.41 -7.68
CA LYS A 60 -7.46 -10.70 -8.37
C LYS A 60 -6.30 -10.71 -9.38
N ASP A 61 -6.04 -11.90 -9.93
CA ASP A 61 -5.02 -12.13 -10.97
C ASP A 61 -3.60 -11.70 -10.56
N LEU A 62 -3.25 -11.98 -9.30
CA LEU A 62 -1.93 -11.77 -8.75
C LEU A 62 -1.01 -12.92 -9.13
N ASN A 63 0.18 -12.61 -9.65
CA ASN A 63 1.26 -13.58 -9.87
C ASN A 63 2.35 -13.37 -8.82
N VAL A 64 2.59 -14.38 -7.99
CA VAL A 64 3.72 -14.38 -7.05
C VAL A 64 4.92 -14.99 -7.76
N GLU A 65 6.02 -14.24 -7.86
CA GLU A 65 7.29 -14.74 -8.36
C GLU A 65 8.26 -14.87 -7.20
N VAL A 66 8.96 -16.01 -7.10
CA VAL A 66 9.98 -16.25 -6.09
C VAL A 66 11.29 -16.71 -6.74
N ASN A 67 12.39 -16.39 -6.08
CA ASN A 67 13.74 -16.78 -6.46
C ASN A 67 14.63 -16.82 -5.21
N SER A 68 15.82 -17.41 -5.33
CA SER A 68 16.91 -17.22 -4.39
C SER A 68 18.05 -16.46 -5.07
N VAL A 69 18.55 -15.38 -4.47
CA VAL A 69 19.73 -14.64 -4.96
C VAL A 69 21.05 -15.16 -4.35
N GLY A 70 21.00 -16.27 -3.61
CA GLY A 70 22.14 -16.89 -2.95
C GLY A 70 22.75 -16.06 -1.81
N CYS A 71 23.88 -16.49 -1.28
CA CYS A 71 24.60 -15.84 -0.18
C CYS A 71 26.04 -15.48 -0.58
N PRO A 72 26.82 -14.80 0.27
CA PRO A 72 28.23 -14.47 0.00
C PRO A 72 29.12 -15.67 -0.35
N THR A 73 28.74 -16.90 0.00
CA THR A 73 29.48 -18.12 -0.35
C THR A 73 29.24 -18.58 -1.78
N CYS A 74 27.99 -18.66 -2.24
CA CYS A 74 27.66 -19.20 -3.56
C CYS A 74 27.56 -18.13 -4.66
N ARG A 75 27.25 -16.89 -4.29
CA ARG A 75 27.10 -15.79 -5.25
C ARG A 75 28.38 -15.50 -6.05
N PRO A 76 29.61 -15.55 -5.49
CA PRO A 76 30.83 -15.37 -6.27
C PRO A 76 31.01 -16.43 -7.36
N VAL A 77 30.71 -17.70 -7.06
CA VAL A 77 30.78 -18.80 -8.05
C VAL A 77 29.77 -18.57 -9.17
N TYR A 78 28.53 -18.20 -8.82
CA TYR A 78 27.51 -17.89 -9.82
C TYR A 78 27.88 -16.69 -10.69
N ARG A 79 28.47 -15.66 -10.08
CA ARG A 79 28.95 -14.47 -10.78
C ARG A 79 29.96 -14.82 -11.88
N GLU A 80 30.92 -15.69 -11.59
CA GLU A 80 31.91 -16.13 -12.59
C GLU A 80 31.24 -16.84 -13.78
N LYS A 81 30.22 -17.66 -13.52
CA LYS A 81 29.43 -18.33 -14.57
C LYS A 81 28.70 -17.33 -15.45
N LEU A 82 28.08 -16.31 -14.85
CA LEU A 82 27.40 -15.25 -15.61
C LEU A 82 28.39 -14.42 -16.43
N ILE A 83 29.56 -14.07 -15.87
CA ILE A 83 30.60 -13.37 -16.62
C ILE A 83 31.02 -14.22 -17.82
N ALA A 84 31.38 -15.48 -17.62
CA ALA A 84 31.77 -16.38 -18.70
C ALA A 84 30.69 -16.54 -19.78
N PHE A 85 29.41 -16.52 -19.39
CA PHE A 85 28.28 -16.59 -20.32
C PHE A 85 28.09 -15.31 -21.16
N PHE A 86 28.26 -14.13 -20.54
CA PHE A 86 28.02 -12.85 -21.20
C PHE A 86 29.26 -12.26 -21.87
N GLU A 87 30.48 -12.66 -21.49
CA GLU A 87 31.74 -12.16 -22.05
C GLU A 87 31.77 -12.23 -23.58
N PRO A 88 31.41 -13.35 -24.24
CA PRO A 88 31.42 -13.43 -25.70
C PRO A 88 30.37 -12.54 -26.38
N LYS A 89 29.37 -12.08 -25.62
CA LYS A 89 28.24 -11.27 -26.07
C LYS A 89 28.35 -9.81 -25.64
N LYS A 90 29.44 -9.43 -24.97
CA LYS A 90 29.60 -8.11 -24.30
C LYS A 90 29.28 -6.94 -25.21
N GLU A 91 29.86 -6.89 -26.40
CA GLU A 91 29.69 -5.77 -27.34
C GLU A 91 28.24 -5.61 -27.84
N GLN A 92 27.39 -6.63 -27.66
CA GLN A 92 25.97 -6.60 -28.04
C GLN A 92 25.06 -6.19 -26.86
N LEU A 93 25.58 -6.18 -25.63
CA LEU A 93 24.85 -5.68 -24.47
C LEU A 93 24.69 -4.16 -24.56
N CYS A 94 23.63 -3.63 -23.93
CA CYS A 94 23.50 -2.18 -23.79
C CYS A 94 24.63 -1.60 -22.91
N SER A 95 24.90 -0.31 -23.03
CA SER A 95 25.97 0.39 -22.29
C SER A 95 26.00 0.05 -20.80
N ASP A 96 24.84 0.10 -20.15
CA ASP A 96 24.71 -0.18 -18.71
C ASP A 96 25.07 -1.65 -18.39
N CYS A 97 24.72 -2.58 -19.28
CA CYS A 97 24.98 -4.00 -19.09
C CYS A 97 26.45 -4.38 -19.37
N GLN A 98 27.12 -3.64 -20.26
CA GLN A 98 28.57 -3.78 -20.45
C GLN A 98 29.34 -3.43 -19.16
N GLU A 99 28.93 -2.37 -18.47
CA GLU A 99 29.50 -2.01 -17.16
C GLU A 99 29.11 -3.02 -16.07
N ARG A 100 27.83 -3.43 -16.03
CA ARG A 100 27.32 -4.39 -15.04
C ARG A 100 28.00 -5.75 -15.15
N LEU A 101 28.45 -6.16 -16.34
CA LEU A 101 29.11 -7.45 -16.54
C LEU A 101 30.20 -7.73 -15.50
N TYR A 102 31.08 -6.77 -15.27
CA TYR A 102 32.18 -6.93 -14.30
C TYR A 102 31.88 -6.37 -12.92
N LYS A 103 30.80 -5.58 -12.75
CA LYS A 103 30.43 -4.97 -11.45
C LYS A 103 29.37 -5.78 -10.70
N ASN A 104 28.27 -6.14 -11.36
CA ASN A 104 27.20 -6.98 -10.84
C ASN A 104 26.42 -7.64 -12.01
N PRO A 105 26.90 -8.77 -12.56
CA PRO A 105 26.32 -9.39 -13.76
C PRO A 105 24.89 -9.91 -13.54
N LEU A 106 24.47 -10.15 -12.30
CA LEU A 106 23.10 -10.53 -11.98
C LEU A 106 22.11 -9.48 -12.50
N ARG A 107 22.49 -8.18 -12.49
CA ARG A 107 21.67 -7.06 -12.98
C ARG A 107 21.43 -7.07 -14.49
N ILE A 108 22.12 -7.93 -15.24
CA ILE A 108 21.87 -8.14 -16.67
C ILE A 108 20.58 -8.96 -16.84
N LEU A 109 20.30 -9.89 -15.93
CA LEU A 109 19.13 -10.78 -15.99
C LEU A 109 17.79 -10.05 -15.88
N ASP A 110 17.75 -8.91 -15.18
CA ASP A 110 16.57 -8.03 -15.06
C ASP A 110 16.63 -6.79 -15.99
N CYS A 111 17.55 -6.79 -16.96
CA CYS A 111 17.63 -5.68 -17.92
C CYS A 111 16.34 -5.61 -18.76
N LYS A 112 15.75 -4.41 -18.86
CA LYS A 112 14.51 -4.20 -19.64
C LYS A 112 14.76 -3.97 -21.14
N ASN A 113 16.03 -3.86 -21.58
CA ASN A 113 16.39 -3.73 -22.99
C ASN A 113 16.17 -5.07 -23.73
N GLU A 114 15.42 -5.06 -24.83
CA GLU A 114 15.04 -6.27 -25.57
C GLU A 114 16.24 -7.08 -26.10
N THR A 115 17.31 -6.41 -26.54
CA THR A 115 18.55 -7.09 -26.94
C THR A 115 19.20 -7.79 -25.75
N CYS A 116 19.25 -7.16 -24.58
CA CYS A 116 19.80 -7.81 -23.38
C CYS A 116 18.93 -8.99 -22.93
N LYS A 117 17.60 -8.88 -23.04
CA LYS A 117 16.68 -9.99 -22.74
C LYS A 117 16.92 -11.19 -23.65
N SER A 118 17.04 -10.97 -24.97
CA SER A 118 17.29 -12.05 -25.92
C SER A 118 18.66 -12.70 -25.70
N LEU A 119 19.70 -11.92 -25.39
CA LEU A 119 21.04 -12.41 -25.09
C LEU A 119 21.12 -13.21 -23.78
N SER A 120 20.19 -12.98 -22.86
CA SER A 120 20.07 -13.67 -21.56
C SER A 120 19.36 -15.02 -21.66
N VAL A 121 18.82 -15.40 -22.83
CA VAL A 121 18.26 -16.73 -23.04
C VAL A 121 19.35 -17.79 -22.90
N GLY A 122 19.09 -18.78 -22.03
CA GLY A 122 20.06 -19.83 -21.70
C GLY A 122 21.15 -19.42 -20.70
N ALA A 123 21.01 -18.26 -20.04
CA ALA A 123 21.90 -17.88 -18.95
C ALA A 123 21.82 -18.92 -17.81
N PRO A 124 22.96 -19.24 -17.15
CA PRO A 124 22.96 -20.13 -16.00
C PRO A 124 21.96 -19.69 -14.93
N GLU A 125 21.19 -20.62 -14.39
CA GLU A 125 20.23 -20.34 -13.33
C GLU A 125 20.89 -20.43 -11.96
N ILE A 126 20.56 -19.51 -11.07
CA ILE A 126 21.19 -19.49 -9.74
C ILE A 126 20.84 -20.71 -8.89
N HIS A 127 19.68 -21.34 -9.13
CA HIS A 127 19.23 -22.53 -8.42
C HIS A 127 20.19 -23.72 -8.57
N GLU A 128 20.90 -23.83 -9.70
CA GLU A 128 21.91 -24.87 -9.96
C GLU A 128 23.25 -24.59 -9.28
N HIS A 129 23.39 -23.41 -8.67
CA HIS A 129 24.64 -22.89 -8.13
C HIS A 129 24.52 -22.44 -6.68
N LEU A 130 23.42 -22.76 -6.00
CA LEU A 130 23.26 -22.51 -4.56
C LEU A 130 24.20 -23.43 -3.75
N CYS A 131 24.75 -22.91 -2.65
CA CYS A 131 25.35 -23.80 -1.64
C CYS A 131 24.24 -24.58 -0.90
N GLY A 132 24.61 -25.65 -0.18
CA GLY A 132 23.65 -26.49 0.55
C GLY A 132 22.71 -25.69 1.44
N GLU A 133 23.22 -24.74 2.23
CA GLU A 133 22.38 -23.90 3.10
C GLU A 133 21.34 -23.07 2.33
N CYS A 134 21.72 -22.44 1.22
CA CYS A 134 20.78 -21.65 0.41
C CYS A 134 19.79 -22.53 -0.35
N HIS A 135 20.20 -23.72 -0.77
CA HIS A 135 19.33 -24.70 -1.40
C HIS A 135 18.26 -25.15 -0.41
N ASP A 136 18.68 -25.62 0.77
CA ASP A 136 17.78 -26.16 1.79
C ASP A 136 16.81 -25.09 2.31
N HIS A 137 17.30 -23.86 2.55
CA HIS A 137 16.47 -22.72 2.91
C HIS A 137 15.38 -22.43 1.86
N PHE A 138 15.72 -22.51 0.56
CA PHE A 138 14.77 -22.25 -0.52
C PHE A 138 13.77 -23.41 -0.70
N GLU A 139 14.18 -24.67 -0.52
CA GLU A 139 13.27 -25.83 -0.52
C GLU A 139 12.28 -25.77 0.65
N GLU A 140 12.74 -25.37 1.84
CA GLU A 140 11.86 -25.15 2.99
C GLU A 140 10.86 -24.02 2.74
N LEU A 141 11.31 -22.88 2.19
CA LEU A 141 10.44 -21.78 1.80
C LEU A 141 9.31 -22.29 0.87
N LYS A 142 9.67 -23.04 -0.17
CA LYS A 142 8.70 -23.62 -1.11
C LYS A 142 7.70 -24.54 -0.42
N THR A 143 8.16 -25.35 0.52
CA THR A 143 7.32 -26.25 1.32
C THR A 143 6.28 -25.48 2.13
N TYR A 144 6.69 -24.42 2.83
CA TYR A 144 5.78 -23.56 3.60
C TYR A 144 4.81 -22.78 2.71
N LEU A 145 5.24 -22.27 1.56
CA LEU A 145 4.36 -21.60 0.60
C LEU A 145 3.29 -22.57 0.05
N SER A 146 3.67 -23.81 -0.26
CA SER A 146 2.74 -24.87 -0.64
C SER A 146 1.75 -25.20 0.49
N ALA A 147 2.22 -25.32 1.74
CA ALA A 147 1.36 -25.54 2.90
C ALA A 147 0.35 -24.39 3.12
N ALA A 148 0.75 -23.16 2.81
CA ALA A 148 -0.12 -21.97 2.86
C ALA A 148 -1.00 -21.79 1.60
N ASN A 149 -0.97 -22.72 0.64
CA ASN A 149 -1.67 -22.63 -0.64
C ASN A 149 -1.37 -21.35 -1.44
N VAL A 150 -0.14 -20.83 -1.32
CA VAL A 150 0.32 -19.72 -2.14
C VAL A 150 0.77 -20.27 -3.49
N GLN A 151 0.05 -19.92 -4.54
CA GLN A 151 0.48 -20.19 -5.92
C GLN A 151 1.61 -19.22 -6.29
N TYR A 152 2.74 -19.75 -6.75
CA TYR A 152 3.88 -18.96 -7.17
C TYR A 152 4.54 -19.56 -8.41
N THR A 153 5.33 -18.74 -9.09
CA THR A 153 6.21 -19.14 -10.20
C THR A 153 7.66 -18.93 -9.79
N LEU A 154 8.53 -19.86 -10.22
CA LEU A 154 9.97 -19.68 -10.07
C LEU A 154 10.48 -18.78 -11.19
N ASN A 155 11.08 -17.65 -10.81
CA ASN A 155 11.69 -16.74 -11.77
C ASN A 155 13.19 -16.62 -11.49
N PRO A 156 14.07 -17.42 -12.13
CA PRO A 156 15.52 -17.38 -11.90
C PRO A 156 16.14 -16.05 -12.33
N ARG A 157 15.42 -15.23 -13.11
CA ARG A 157 15.83 -13.88 -13.51
C ARG A 157 15.40 -12.79 -12.52
N LEU A 158 14.60 -13.12 -11.51
CA LEU A 158 14.19 -12.18 -10.47
C LEU A 158 15.41 -11.84 -9.61
N VAL A 159 16.05 -10.74 -9.97
CA VAL A 159 17.10 -10.10 -9.17
C VAL A 159 16.57 -8.79 -8.64
N ARG A 160 16.97 -8.40 -7.43
CA ARG A 160 16.41 -7.20 -6.80
C ARG A 160 17.22 -5.95 -7.12
N GLY A 161 16.53 -4.82 -6.94
CA GLY A 161 16.99 -3.46 -7.18
C GLY A 161 18.20 -3.03 -6.34
N LEU A 162 18.54 -3.76 -5.28
CA LEU A 162 19.53 -3.40 -4.26
C LEU A 162 20.45 -4.61 -4.02
N ASP A 163 21.74 -4.35 -3.77
CA ASP A 163 22.75 -5.41 -3.78
C ASP A 163 22.85 -6.17 -2.43
N TYR A 164 22.23 -5.63 -1.37
CA TYR A 164 22.21 -6.22 -0.03
C TYR A 164 21.39 -7.51 0.09
N TYR A 165 20.54 -7.83 -0.89
CA TYR A 165 19.66 -8.99 -0.79
C TYR A 165 20.48 -10.28 -0.73
N THR A 166 19.99 -11.28 -0.01
CA THR A 166 20.56 -12.62 0.17
C THR A 166 19.44 -13.65 0.23
N LYS A 167 19.68 -14.88 -0.20
CA LYS A 167 18.69 -15.98 -0.19
C LYS A 167 17.38 -15.53 -0.86
N THR A 168 16.22 -15.62 -0.20
CA THR A 168 14.90 -15.31 -0.77
C THR A 168 14.81 -13.94 -1.44
N ALA A 169 14.25 -13.91 -2.65
CA ALA A 169 13.72 -12.73 -3.32
C ALA A 169 12.32 -13.05 -3.85
N PHE A 170 11.40 -12.09 -3.77
CA PHE A 170 10.05 -12.27 -4.30
C PHE A 170 9.44 -10.97 -4.82
N GLU A 171 8.47 -11.12 -5.73
CA GLU A 171 7.60 -10.05 -6.19
C GLU A 171 6.15 -10.55 -6.28
N VAL A 172 5.20 -9.65 -6.01
CA VAL A 172 3.79 -9.88 -6.33
C VAL A 172 3.41 -8.92 -7.44
N GLN A 173 3.07 -9.49 -8.59
CA GLN A 173 2.81 -8.78 -9.82
C GLN A 173 1.32 -8.79 -10.17
N TYR A 174 0.86 -7.69 -10.77
CA TYR A 174 -0.41 -7.59 -11.46
C TYR A 174 -0.13 -7.21 -12.91
N THR A 175 -0.10 -8.22 -13.79
CA THR A 175 0.31 -8.10 -15.21
C THR A 175 -0.42 -7.00 -15.99
N PRO A 176 -1.74 -6.74 -15.77
CA PRO A 176 -2.45 -5.65 -16.46
C PRO A 176 -1.92 -4.23 -16.20
N LEU A 177 -1.00 -4.02 -15.26
CA LEU A 177 -0.25 -2.75 -15.11
C LEU A 177 0.83 -2.55 -16.19
N GLY A 178 1.17 -3.58 -16.97
CA GLY A 178 2.16 -3.52 -18.04
C GLY A 178 3.60 -3.64 -17.53
N ALA A 179 4.53 -2.86 -18.12
CA ALA A 179 5.98 -3.00 -17.91
C ALA A 179 6.46 -2.80 -16.45
N GLN A 180 5.60 -2.30 -15.55
CA GLN A 180 5.85 -2.15 -14.12
C GLN A 180 4.79 -2.88 -13.29
N SER A 181 4.60 -4.17 -13.57
CA SER A 181 3.58 -5.03 -12.96
C SER A 181 3.75 -5.27 -11.47
N ALA A 182 4.95 -5.10 -10.91
CA ALA A 182 5.22 -5.34 -9.49
C ALA A 182 4.49 -4.34 -8.57
N VAL A 183 3.50 -4.84 -7.81
CA VAL A 183 2.73 -4.09 -6.81
C VAL A 183 3.48 -4.08 -5.47
N ALA A 184 4.06 -5.22 -5.10
CA ALA A 184 4.91 -5.39 -3.93
C ALA A 184 6.12 -6.25 -4.28
N GLY A 185 7.20 -6.08 -3.52
CA GLY A 185 8.36 -6.94 -3.65
C GLY A 185 9.27 -6.84 -2.45
N GLY A 186 10.02 -7.91 -2.22
CA GLY A 186 10.79 -8.08 -1.01
C GLY A 186 11.81 -9.20 -1.13
N GLY A 187 12.33 -9.60 0.03
CA GLY A 187 13.36 -10.61 0.13
C GLY A 187 14.19 -10.46 1.39
N ARG A 188 15.08 -11.43 1.59
CA ARG A 188 15.97 -11.52 2.73
C ARG A 188 17.25 -10.73 2.49
N TYR A 189 17.86 -10.18 3.54
CA TYR A 189 19.00 -9.28 3.46
C TYR A 189 19.90 -9.35 4.71
N ASP A 190 20.41 -10.55 4.98
CA ASP A 190 21.01 -10.88 6.28
C ASP A 190 22.26 -10.04 6.66
N GLY A 191 22.95 -9.46 5.68
CA GLY A 191 24.18 -8.68 5.89
C GLY A 191 23.97 -7.17 6.06
N LEU A 192 22.77 -6.64 5.82
CA LEU A 192 22.57 -5.18 5.73
C LEU A 192 22.88 -4.46 7.05
N VAL A 193 22.53 -5.05 8.19
CA VAL A 193 22.81 -4.44 9.50
C VAL A 193 24.32 -4.38 9.77
N GLU A 194 25.09 -5.38 9.32
CA GLU A 194 26.55 -5.38 9.43
C GLU A 194 27.20 -4.35 8.51
N GLU A 195 26.66 -4.16 7.30
CA GLU A 195 27.10 -3.10 6.38
C GLU A 195 26.89 -1.69 6.95
N LEU A 196 26.02 -1.55 7.97
CA LEU A 196 25.73 -0.31 8.69
C LEU A 196 26.39 -0.28 10.08
N ASP A 197 27.49 -1.02 10.27
CA ASP A 197 28.29 -1.11 11.50
C ASP A 197 27.54 -1.68 12.72
N GLY A 198 26.42 -2.37 12.48
CA GLY A 198 25.67 -3.11 13.49
C GLY A 198 26.12 -4.58 13.63
N PRO A 199 25.51 -5.35 14.55
CA PRO A 199 25.78 -6.78 14.68
C PRO A 199 25.13 -7.59 13.54
N HIS A 200 25.64 -8.81 13.29
CA HIS A 200 24.99 -9.76 12.38
C HIS A 200 23.53 -9.99 12.75
N THR A 201 22.63 -9.49 11.90
CA THR A 201 21.19 -9.47 12.15
C THR A 201 20.44 -9.91 10.89
N PRO A 202 20.15 -11.21 10.78
CA PRO A 202 19.34 -11.78 9.71
C PRO A 202 17.99 -11.10 9.59
N ALA A 203 17.58 -10.77 8.37
CA ALA A 203 16.39 -9.95 8.17
C ALA A 203 15.69 -10.22 6.85
N ILE A 204 14.38 -10.06 6.84
CA ILE A 204 13.55 -10.14 5.63
C ILE A 204 12.40 -9.15 5.73
N GLY A 205 12.02 -8.61 4.58
CA GLY A 205 10.78 -7.88 4.48
C GLY A 205 10.44 -7.51 3.06
N PHE A 206 9.57 -6.53 2.93
CA PHE A 206 9.05 -6.08 1.64
C PHE A 206 8.67 -4.60 1.69
N ALA A 207 8.55 -4.04 0.50
CA ALA A 207 7.88 -2.77 0.30
C ALA A 207 6.81 -2.89 -0.80
N MET A 208 5.72 -2.16 -0.62
CA MET A 208 4.60 -2.02 -1.53
C MET A 208 4.44 -0.55 -1.89
N GLY A 209 4.40 -0.22 -3.17
CA GLY A 209 4.18 1.15 -3.62
C GLY A 209 2.70 1.49 -3.56
N MET A 210 2.31 2.47 -2.74
CA MET A 210 0.89 2.81 -2.53
C MET A 210 0.24 3.31 -3.81
N GLU A 211 0.93 4.12 -4.62
CA GLU A 211 0.39 4.58 -5.90
C GLU A 211 0.20 3.42 -6.88
N ARG A 212 1.05 2.39 -6.84
CA ARG A 212 0.88 1.19 -7.68
C ARG A 212 -0.29 0.33 -7.21
N LEU A 213 -0.46 0.21 -5.90
CA LEU A 213 -1.64 -0.43 -5.33
C LEU A 213 -2.91 0.29 -5.79
N LEU A 214 -2.97 1.62 -5.66
CA LEU A 214 -4.12 2.41 -6.11
C LEU A 214 -4.41 2.23 -7.61
N LEU A 215 -3.39 2.23 -8.47
CA LEU A 215 -3.56 1.94 -9.90
C LEU A 215 -4.09 0.52 -10.18
N ALA A 216 -3.67 -0.46 -9.37
CA ALA A 216 -4.18 -1.83 -9.48
C ALA A 216 -5.65 -1.92 -9.04
N LEU A 217 -6.03 -1.24 -7.96
CA LEU A 217 -7.40 -1.15 -7.48
C LEU A 217 -8.30 -0.43 -8.49
N GLU A 218 -7.85 0.69 -9.04
CA GLU A 218 -8.57 1.45 -10.06
C GLU A 218 -8.87 0.58 -11.29
N LYS A 219 -7.87 -0.18 -11.79
CA LYS A 219 -8.05 -1.09 -12.94
C LYS A 219 -9.05 -2.21 -12.69
N GLN A 220 -9.29 -2.59 -11.44
CA GLN A 220 -10.28 -3.61 -11.07
C GLN A 220 -11.58 -3.03 -10.51
N ASN A 221 -11.75 -1.70 -10.54
CA ASN A 221 -12.89 -0.99 -9.95
C ASN A 221 -13.07 -1.31 -8.45
N LEU A 222 -11.97 -1.36 -7.72
CA LEU A 222 -11.89 -1.68 -6.28
C LEU A 222 -11.56 -0.46 -5.40
N LEU A 223 -11.44 0.73 -5.99
CA LEU A 223 -11.25 1.94 -5.19
C LEU A 223 -12.48 2.15 -4.30
N PRO A 224 -12.28 2.44 -3.00
CA PRO A 224 -13.41 2.75 -2.13
C PRO A 224 -14.08 4.04 -2.61
N GLU A 225 -15.40 4.10 -2.47
CA GLU A 225 -16.12 5.35 -2.64
C GLU A 225 -15.59 6.38 -1.63
N PRO A 226 -15.26 7.61 -2.05
CA PRO A 226 -14.83 8.66 -1.15
C PRO A 226 -15.86 8.86 -0.05
N THR A 227 -15.47 8.66 1.20
CA THR A 227 -16.37 8.79 2.35
C THR A 227 -15.86 9.89 3.27
N VAL A 228 -16.23 11.14 2.96
CA VAL A 228 -16.36 12.21 3.96
C VAL A 228 -17.47 13.15 3.49
N GLU A 229 -18.70 12.84 3.91
CA GLU A 229 -19.86 13.71 3.72
C GLU A 229 -20.33 14.21 5.09
N PRO A 230 -20.73 15.49 5.24
CA PRO A 230 -21.33 15.96 6.48
C PRO A 230 -22.50 15.06 6.85
N SER A 231 -22.51 14.59 8.09
CA SER A 231 -23.57 13.73 8.58
C SER A 231 -24.84 14.54 8.87
N ALA A 232 -24.68 15.82 9.21
CA ALA A 232 -25.77 16.75 9.45
C ALA A 232 -25.53 18.14 8.83
N PHE A 233 -26.61 18.92 8.69
CA PHE A 233 -26.55 20.34 8.38
C PHE A 233 -27.53 21.13 9.24
N VAL A 234 -27.19 22.34 9.68
CA VAL A 234 -28.06 23.19 10.48
C VAL A 234 -28.57 24.37 9.65
N VAL A 235 -29.88 24.39 9.43
CA VAL A 235 -30.62 25.50 8.83
C VAL A 235 -31.09 26.44 9.92
N ALA A 236 -30.57 27.67 9.91
CA ALA A 236 -30.89 28.70 10.88
C ALA A 236 -31.55 29.91 10.21
N LEU A 237 -32.66 30.39 10.78
CA LEU A 237 -33.42 31.55 10.31
C LEU A 237 -33.55 32.58 11.43
N GLY A 238 -32.98 33.77 11.24
CA GLY A 238 -32.91 34.79 12.29
C GLY A 238 -31.57 34.77 13.05
N ASP A 239 -31.21 35.89 13.67
CA ASP A 239 -29.89 36.04 14.28
C ASP A 239 -29.77 35.25 15.60
N ALA A 240 -30.85 35.13 16.37
CA ALA A 240 -30.89 34.26 17.55
C ALA A 240 -30.71 32.78 17.16
N ALA A 241 -31.40 32.33 16.10
CA ALA A 241 -31.27 30.96 15.59
C ALA A 241 -29.86 30.67 15.09
N LYS A 242 -29.16 31.63 14.47
CA LYS A 242 -27.75 31.42 14.07
C LYS A 242 -26.84 31.18 15.27
N VAL A 243 -27.02 31.91 16.37
CA VAL A 243 -26.23 31.71 17.59
C VAL A 243 -26.47 30.32 18.16
N GLU A 244 -27.73 29.88 18.21
CA GLU A 244 -28.07 28.56 18.73
C GLU A 244 -27.62 27.44 17.80
N ALA A 245 -27.77 27.61 16.49
CA ALA A 245 -27.26 26.69 15.48
C ALA A 245 -25.74 26.49 15.61
N PHE A 246 -25.01 27.57 15.88
CA PHE A 246 -23.57 27.48 16.11
C PHE A 246 -23.23 26.67 17.38
N LYS A 247 -24.00 26.81 18.46
CA LYS A 247 -23.83 25.96 19.66
C LYS A 247 -24.10 24.49 19.35
N ILE A 248 -25.17 24.19 18.60
CA ILE A 248 -25.50 22.83 18.16
C ILE A 248 -24.36 22.25 17.32
N CYS A 249 -23.83 23.03 16.36
CA CYS A 249 -22.66 22.63 15.56
C CYS A 249 -21.46 22.28 16.44
N GLN A 250 -21.14 23.11 17.44
CA GLN A 250 -20.03 22.81 18.35
C GLN A 250 -20.26 21.57 19.22
N ALA A 251 -21.46 21.40 19.78
CA ALA A 251 -21.77 20.19 20.54
C ALA A 251 -21.64 18.92 19.69
N LEU A 252 -22.01 18.99 18.40
CA LEU A 252 -21.85 17.90 17.45
C LEU A 252 -20.38 17.67 17.07
N HIS A 253 -19.59 18.73 16.88
CA HIS A 253 -18.15 18.61 16.66
C HIS A 253 -17.42 17.99 17.87
N ASP A 254 -17.78 18.38 19.10
CA ASP A 254 -17.25 17.80 20.33
C ASP A 254 -17.61 16.31 20.45
N ALA A 255 -18.76 15.92 19.89
CA ALA A 255 -19.17 14.54 19.73
C ALA A 255 -18.58 13.86 18.48
N TYR A 256 -17.60 14.44 17.78
CA TYR A 256 -17.01 13.88 16.55
C TYR A 256 -18.03 13.59 15.44
N VAL A 257 -19.06 14.43 15.30
CA VAL A 257 -20.04 14.39 14.21
C VAL A 257 -19.74 15.51 13.22
N THR A 258 -19.58 15.18 11.94
CA THR A 258 -19.39 16.19 10.87
C THR A 258 -20.70 16.93 10.61
N VAL A 259 -20.71 18.24 10.79
CA VAL A 259 -21.88 19.10 10.57
C VAL A 259 -21.48 20.44 9.94
N GLU A 260 -22.33 21.00 9.09
CA GLU A 260 -22.16 22.36 8.55
C GLU A 260 -23.38 23.24 8.85
N MET A 261 -23.20 24.56 8.78
CA MET A 261 -24.29 25.54 8.78
C MET A 261 -23.99 26.64 7.76
N ASP A 262 -25.01 27.42 7.39
CA ASP A 262 -24.81 28.54 6.48
C ASP A 262 -24.06 29.71 7.14
N GLY A 263 -22.96 30.14 6.52
CA GLY A 263 -22.22 31.34 6.87
C GLY A 263 -22.44 32.53 5.94
N GLN A 264 -23.33 32.42 4.95
CA GLN A 264 -23.51 33.42 3.88
C GLN A 264 -24.83 34.19 3.96
N GLY A 265 -25.68 33.94 4.96
CA GLY A 265 -26.98 34.59 5.12
C GLY A 265 -28.00 34.16 4.06
N LYS A 266 -27.92 32.92 3.58
CA LYS A 266 -28.79 32.37 2.54
C LYS A 266 -30.19 32.09 3.07
N SER A 267 -31.17 32.14 2.18
CA SER A 267 -32.55 31.72 2.50
C SER A 267 -32.63 30.24 2.84
N MET A 268 -33.64 29.84 3.61
CA MET A 268 -33.91 28.43 3.98
C MET A 268 -33.81 27.48 2.78
N LYS A 269 -34.45 27.84 1.66
CA LYS A 269 -34.46 27.04 0.43
C LYS A 269 -33.04 26.84 -0.13
N ALA A 270 -32.22 27.88 -0.09
CA ALA A 270 -30.83 27.80 -0.54
C ALA A 270 -29.96 26.99 0.42
N GLN A 271 -30.19 27.10 1.73
CA GLN A 271 -29.53 26.28 2.74
C GLN A 271 -29.88 24.78 2.60
N LEU A 272 -31.17 24.43 2.46
CA LEU A 272 -31.62 23.05 2.21
C LEU A 272 -31.05 22.48 0.90
N LYS A 273 -30.99 23.29 -0.16
CA LYS A 273 -30.35 22.88 -1.43
C LYS A 273 -28.86 22.60 -1.23
N TYR A 274 -28.19 23.39 -0.39
CA TYR A 274 -26.79 23.17 -0.06
C TYR A 274 -26.59 21.93 0.81
N ALA A 275 -27.42 21.71 1.82
CA ALA A 275 -27.44 20.49 2.63
C ALA A 275 -27.56 19.22 1.76
N ASN A 276 -28.44 19.25 0.75
CA ASN A 276 -28.55 18.15 -0.22
C ASN A 276 -27.31 18.02 -1.11
N LYS A 277 -26.67 19.14 -1.50
CA LYS A 277 -25.45 19.13 -2.34
C LYS A 277 -24.26 18.48 -1.62
N ILE A 278 -24.17 18.67 -0.31
CA ILE A 278 -23.12 18.08 0.54
C ILE A 278 -23.54 16.71 1.10
N ASN A 279 -24.66 16.15 0.62
CA ASN A 279 -25.20 14.86 1.05
C ASN A 279 -25.39 14.73 2.57
N ALA A 280 -25.83 15.81 3.23
CA ALA A 280 -26.23 15.77 4.62
C ALA A 280 -27.38 14.76 4.81
N LYS A 281 -27.21 13.79 5.71
CA LYS A 281 -28.25 12.79 6.03
C LYS A 281 -29.38 13.38 6.86
N TYR A 282 -29.02 14.28 7.78
CA TYR A 282 -29.95 14.92 8.71
C TYR A 282 -29.85 16.44 8.59
N VAL A 283 -30.98 17.14 8.62
CA VAL A 283 -31.01 18.59 8.66
C VAL A 283 -31.72 19.06 9.91
N ILE A 284 -31.04 19.83 10.74
CA ILE A 284 -31.62 20.49 11.92
C ILE A 284 -32.13 21.84 11.46
N ILE A 285 -33.39 22.16 11.73
CA ILE A 285 -34.04 23.40 11.31
C ILE A 285 -34.48 24.15 12.57
N LEU A 286 -34.05 25.41 12.68
CA LEU A 286 -34.47 26.31 13.73
C LEU A 286 -34.68 27.74 13.20
N GLY A 287 -35.83 28.31 13.54
CA GLY A 287 -36.12 29.74 13.44
C GLY A 287 -36.57 30.30 14.79
N ASP A 288 -37.07 31.53 14.76
CA ASP A 288 -37.54 32.21 15.97
C ASP A 288 -38.70 31.46 16.66
N ASP A 289 -39.58 30.79 15.90
CA ASP A 289 -40.71 30.02 16.44
C ASP A 289 -40.27 28.71 17.13
N GLU A 290 -39.28 28.01 16.56
CA GLU A 290 -38.68 26.82 17.17
C GLU A 290 -37.95 27.19 18.47
N LEU A 291 -37.17 28.27 18.44
CA LEU A 291 -36.48 28.77 19.63
C LEU A 291 -37.46 29.20 20.74
N ALA A 292 -38.55 29.88 20.39
CA ALA A 292 -39.56 30.29 21.36
C ALA A 292 -40.24 29.10 22.06
N ARG A 293 -40.30 27.94 21.38
CA ARG A 293 -40.82 26.69 21.93
C ARG A 293 -39.77 25.84 22.65
N GLY A 294 -38.48 26.20 22.56
CA GLY A 294 -37.39 25.37 23.08
C GLY A 294 -37.24 24.06 22.31
N GLU A 295 -37.53 24.07 21.01
CA GLU A 295 -37.53 22.90 20.14
C GLU A 295 -36.65 23.12 18.90
N ALA A 296 -36.33 22.05 18.20
CA ALA A 296 -35.75 22.05 16.85
C ALA A 296 -36.42 20.96 16.01
N ILE A 297 -36.42 21.15 14.69
CA ILE A 297 -36.93 20.14 13.76
C ILE A 297 -35.76 19.40 13.14
N ILE A 298 -35.72 18.08 13.27
CA ILE A 298 -34.80 17.22 12.50
C ILE A 298 -35.56 16.73 11.27
N ARG A 299 -35.01 17.01 10.09
CA ARG A 299 -35.48 16.48 8.81
C ARG A 299 -34.55 15.38 8.34
N PHE A 300 -35.11 14.20 8.09
CA PHE A 300 -34.44 13.09 7.45
C PHE A 300 -34.37 13.35 5.94
N MET A 301 -33.18 13.49 5.37
CA MET A 301 -33.05 13.91 3.96
C MET A 301 -33.43 12.79 2.98
N GLU A 302 -33.27 11.53 3.39
CA GLU A 302 -33.65 10.35 2.60
C GLU A 302 -35.17 10.20 2.49
N THR A 303 -35.89 10.25 3.62
CA THR A 303 -37.36 10.01 3.65
C THR A 303 -38.17 11.30 3.55
N SER A 304 -37.55 12.46 3.74
CA SER A 304 -38.22 13.75 3.95
C SER A 304 -39.14 13.83 5.17
N GLU A 305 -39.09 12.82 6.05
CA GLU A 305 -39.79 12.87 7.34
C GLU A 305 -39.17 13.92 8.27
N GLN A 306 -39.97 14.39 9.22
CA GLN A 306 -39.56 15.37 10.22
C GLN A 306 -39.93 14.90 11.60
N GLU A 307 -39.00 15.07 12.55
CA GLU A 307 -39.26 14.90 13.97
C GLU A 307 -38.98 16.22 14.70
N THR A 308 -39.86 16.61 15.60
CA THR A 308 -39.62 17.72 16.52
C THR A 308 -38.97 17.18 17.78
N VAL A 309 -37.87 17.80 18.20
CA VAL A 309 -37.12 17.40 19.39
C VAL A 309 -36.83 18.61 20.28
N PRO A 310 -36.73 18.41 21.61
CA PRO A 310 -36.28 19.46 22.51
C PRO A 310 -34.89 19.97 22.12
N LEU A 311 -34.71 21.29 22.17
CA LEU A 311 -33.49 21.97 21.73
C LEU A 311 -32.24 21.55 22.55
N ASP A 312 -32.43 21.22 23.83
CA ASP A 312 -31.39 20.74 24.73
C ASP A 312 -30.89 19.33 24.40
N THR A 313 -31.69 18.51 23.71
CA THR A 313 -31.37 17.11 23.38
C THR A 313 -31.09 16.87 21.89
N VAL A 314 -31.26 17.88 21.03
CA VAL A 314 -31.09 17.75 19.57
C VAL A 314 -29.71 17.24 19.17
N SER A 315 -28.65 17.71 19.82
CA SER A 315 -27.28 17.27 19.53
C SER A 315 -27.04 15.81 19.91
N GLU A 316 -27.61 15.35 21.03
CA GLU A 316 -27.55 13.94 21.46
C GLU A 316 -28.31 13.05 20.48
N ARG A 317 -29.50 13.48 20.05
CA ARG A 317 -30.31 12.76 19.07
C ARG A 317 -29.59 12.59 17.74
N ILE A 318 -29.02 13.65 17.19
CA ILE A 318 -28.25 13.59 15.94
C ILE A 318 -27.01 12.70 16.11
N THR A 319 -26.32 12.78 17.25
CA THR A 319 -25.16 11.91 17.52
C THR A 319 -25.54 10.44 17.49
N SER A 320 -26.66 10.07 18.12
CA SER A 320 -27.19 8.69 18.07
C SER A 320 -27.58 8.27 16.65
N LEU A 321 -28.22 9.15 15.88
CA LEU A 321 -28.59 8.84 14.48
C LEU A 321 -27.36 8.62 13.59
N VAL A 322 -26.29 9.37 13.79
CA VAL A 322 -25.07 9.29 12.97
C VAL A 322 -24.18 8.11 13.35
N LYS A 323 -24.07 7.79 14.64
CA LYS A 323 -23.13 6.78 15.14
C LYS A 323 -23.73 5.39 15.37
N GLY A 324 -25.06 5.27 15.39
CA GLY A 324 -25.77 4.06 15.84
C GLY A 324 -25.76 3.92 17.35
#